data_AF-A0A4Y7U360-F1
#
_entry.id   AF-A0A4Y7U360-F1
#
_cell.length_a   1.000
_cell.length_b   1.000
_cell.length_c   1.000
_cell.angle_alpha   90.00
_cell.angle_beta   90.00
_cell.angle_gamma   90.00
#
_symmetry.space_group_name_H-M   'P 1'
#
loop_
_entity.id
_entity.type
_entity.pdbx_description
1 polymer ?
#
loop_
_entity_poly.entity_id
_entity_poly.type
_entity_poly.pdbx_seq_one_letter_code
_entity_poly.pdbx_strand_id
1 'polypeptide(L)' 'AQNRLTIRINVRFTNKNKESDDFEKTFEFYKDYPGTEQLVGSSLNAAIKEIYDRITQDIFNESLAKW' A
#
# COMPACT_ATOMS: atom_id res chain seq x y z
N ALA A 1 -21.02 1.69 -14.38
CA ALA A 1 -19.84 2.49 -14.00
C ALA A 1 -19.14 1.79 -12.84
N GLN A 2 -17.81 1.89 -12.74
CA GLN A 2 -17.02 1.37 -11.61
C GLN A 2 -16.32 2.54 -10.94
N ASN A 3 -16.23 2.48 -9.61
CA ASN A 3 -15.49 3.44 -8.81
C ASN A 3 -14.18 2.79 -8.37
N ARG A 4 -13.14 3.61 -8.17
CA ARG A 4 -11.81 3.16 -7.75
C ARG A 4 -11.44 3.81 -6.43
N LEU A 5 -11.02 2.99 -5.47
CA LEU A 5 -10.33 3.46 -4.27
C LEU A 5 -8.83 3.23 -4.48
N THR A 6 -8.05 4.31 -4.57
CA THR A 6 -6.58 4.24 -4.64
C THR A 6 -5.99 4.73 -3.34
N ILE A 7 -5.05 3.98 -2.78
CA ILE A 7 -4.27 4.39 -1.60
C ILE A 7 -2.80 4.38 -1.97
N ARG A 8 -2.12 5.47 -1.63
CA ARG A 8 -0.71 5.70 -1.90
C ARG A 8 0.02 6.01 -0.61
N ILE A 9 1.14 5.33 -0.38
CA ILE A 9 1.98 5.48 0.82
C ILE A 9 3.42 5.73 0.36
N ASN A 10 3.98 6.87 0.75
CA ASN A 10 5.41 7.13 0.60
C ASN A 10 6.14 6.56 1.83
N VAL A 11 7.16 5.74 1.57
CA VAL A 11 7.98 5.11 2.61
C VAL A 11 9.41 5.55 2.43
N ARG A 12 9.98 6.09 3.52
CA ARG A 12 11.41 6.35 3.65
C ARG A 12 12.02 5.33 4.60
N PHE A 13 12.89 4.48 4.09
CA PHE A 13 13.66 3.50 4.84
C PHE A 13 15.09 4.01 5.03
N THR A 14 15.60 3.91 6.26
CA THR A 14 16.96 4.30 6.62
C THR A 14 17.69 3.15 7.30
N ASN A 15 18.84 2.76 6.76
CA ASN A 15 19.71 1.69 7.25
C ASN A 15 20.89 2.29 8.00
N LYS A 16 20.89 2.13 9.33
CA LYS A 16 21.94 2.66 10.22
C LYS A 16 23.31 2.01 10.06
N ASN A 17 23.38 0.83 9.44
CA ASN A 17 24.64 0.11 9.23
C ASN A 17 25.22 0.36 7.84
N LYS A 18 24.36 0.69 6.86
CA LYS A 18 24.74 0.92 5.46
C LYS A 18 23.79 1.91 4.81
N GLU A 19 24.10 3.20 4.94
CA GLU A 19 23.29 4.32 4.42
C GLU A 19 23.06 4.26 2.91
N SER A 20 23.91 3.56 2.14
CA SER A 20 23.68 3.35 0.70
C SER A 20 22.50 2.44 0.38
N ASP A 21 21.97 1.74 1.37
CA ASP A 21 20.77 0.91 1.23
C ASP A 21 19.48 1.67 1.57
N ASP A 22 19.58 2.93 2.02
CA ASP A 22 18.45 3.83 2.22
C ASP A 22 17.64 3.95 0.93
N PHE A 23 16.31 4.04 1.09
CA PHE A 23 15.44 4.28 -0.04
C PHE A 23 14.25 5.13 0.36
N GLU A 24 13.79 5.92 -0.59
CA GLU A 24 12.48 6.55 -0.54
C GLU A 24 11.68 6.06 -1.74
N LYS A 25 10.60 5.33 -1.48
CA LYS A 25 9.77 4.73 -2.53
C LYS A 25 8.30 4.94 -2.18
N THR A 26 7.53 5.19 -3.22
CA THR A 26 6.07 5.28 -3.11
C THR A 26 5.46 3.95 -3.52
N PHE A 27 4.62 3.41 -2.65
CA PHE A 27 3.82 2.23 -2.90
C PHE A 27 2.38 2.66 -3.14
N GLU A 28 1.75 2.10 -4.15
CA GLU A 28 0.38 2.41 -4.51
C GLU A 28 -0.36 1.13 -4.86
N PHE A 29 -1.58 1.02 -4.35
CA PHE A 29 -2.50 -0.02 -4.76
C PHE A 29 -3.91 0.56 -4.86
N TYR A 30 -4.74 -0.11 -5.65
CA TYR A 30 -6.12 0.29 -5.84
C TYR A 30 -7.06 -0.91 -5.78
N LYS A 31 -8.32 -0.63 -5.43
CA LYS A 31 -9.41 -1.58 -5.52
C LYS A 31 -10.56 -0.96 -6.27
N ASP A 32 -11.01 -1.67 -7.31
CA ASP A 32 -12.19 -1.31 -8.07
C ASP A 32 -13.43 -1.92 -7.41
N TYR A 33 -14.53 -1.16 -7.40
CA TYR A 33 -15.82 -1.58 -6.85
C TYR A 33 -16.99 -1.10 -7.72
N PRO A 34 -18.15 -1.77 -7.67
CA PRO A 34 -19.32 -1.36 -8.46
C PRO A 34 -19.72 0.08 -8.14
N GLY A 35 -19.93 0.92 -9.17
CA GLY A 35 -20.28 2.33 -8.98
C GLY A 35 -21.69 2.55 -8.42
N THR A 36 -22.48 1.48 -8.34
CA THR A 36 -23.79 1.45 -7.67
C THR A 36 -23.68 1.19 -6.17
N GLU A 37 -22.51 0.76 -5.69
CA GLU A 37 -22.26 0.51 -4.27
C GLU A 37 -21.61 1.71 -3.60
N GLN A 38 -22.11 2.06 -2.43
CA GLN A 38 -21.47 3.05 -1.57
C GLN A 38 -20.42 2.35 -0.70
N LEU A 39 -19.16 2.75 -0.85
CA LEU A 39 -18.05 2.17 -0.10
C LEU A 39 -18.00 2.76 1.32
N VAL A 40 -18.76 2.19 2.26
CA VAL A 40 -18.88 2.66 3.64
C VAL A 40 -18.91 1.51 4.66
N GLY A 41 -18.61 1.82 5.92
CA GLY A 41 -18.68 0.84 7.01
C GLY A 41 -17.76 -0.36 6.79
N SER A 42 -18.31 -1.57 6.85
CA SER A 42 -17.54 -2.81 6.74
C SER A 42 -16.91 -3.02 5.35
N SER A 43 -17.57 -2.59 4.27
CA SER A 43 -17.03 -2.74 2.90
C SER A 43 -15.82 -1.84 2.66
N LEU A 44 -15.87 -0.61 3.17
CA LEU A 44 -14.73 0.31 3.18
C LEU A 44 -13.57 -0.25 4.00
N ASN A 45 -13.83 -0.71 5.22
CA ASN A 45 -12.79 -1.29 6.08
C ASN A 45 -12.12 -2.52 5.44
N ALA A 46 -12.90 -3.38 4.79
CA ALA A 46 -12.37 -4.53 4.07
C ALA A 46 -11.51 -4.12 2.86
N ALA A 47 -11.97 -3.15 2.06
CA ALA A 47 -11.21 -2.61 0.92
C ALA A 47 -9.89 -1.96 1.36
N ILE A 48 -9.94 -1.15 2.42
CA ILE A 48 -8.78 -0.52 3.02
C ILE A 48 -7.79 -1.59 3.53
N LYS A 49 -8.28 -2.59 4.29
CA LYS A 49 -7.43 -3.66 4.82
C LYS A 49 -6.73 -4.43 3.71
N GLU A 50 -7.44 -4.78 2.65
CA GLU A 50 -6.85 -5.50 1.50
C GLU A 50 -5.73 -4.69 0.84
N ILE A 51 -5.96 -3.40 0.60
CA ILE A 51 -4.94 -2.51 0.02
C ILE A 51 -3.74 -2.38 0.98
N TYR A 52 -3.97 -2.23 2.27
CA TYR A 52 -2.89 -2.15 3.26
C TYR A 52 -2.08 -3.44 3.34
N ASP A 53 -2.71 -4.61 3.34
CA ASP A 53 -2.02 -5.90 3.40
C ASP A 53 -1.08 -6.06 2.17
N ARG A 54 -1.53 -5.64 0.99
CA ARG A 54 -0.73 -5.63 -0.25
C ARG A 54 0.45 -4.68 -0.16
N ILE A 55 0.20 -3.41 0.17
CA ILE A 55 1.26 -2.39 0.28
C ILE A 55 2.29 -2.79 1.33
N THR A 56 1.84 -3.35 2.45
CA THR A 56 2.72 -3.82 3.54
C THR A 56 3.63 -4.94 3.06
N GLN A 57 3.10 -5.94 2.34
CA GLN A 57 3.92 -7.01 1.75
C GLN A 57 4.97 -6.46 0.77
N ASP A 58 4.59 -5.51 -0.09
CA ASP A 58 5.53 -4.90 -1.04
C ASP A 58 6.65 -4.12 -0.32
N ILE A 59 6.31 -3.38 0.75
CA ILE A 59 7.30 -2.68 1.59
C ILE A 59 8.25 -3.68 2.26
N PHE A 60 7.72 -4.78 2.81
CA PHE A 60 8.54 -5.83 3.42
C PHE A 60 9.46 -6.50 2.40
N ASN A 61 8.98 -6.81 1.21
CA ASN A 61 9.81 -7.42 0.16
C ASN A 61 10.96 -6.50 -0.28
N GLU A 62 10.69 -5.20 -0.43
CA GLU A 62 11.72 -4.22 -0.81
C GLU A 62 12.75 -3.98 0.30
N SER A 63 12.33 -4.05 1.57
CA SER A 63 13.24 -3.91 2.70
C SER A 63 14.04 -5.19 3.00
N LEU A 64 13.45 -6.38 2.86
CA LEU A 64 14.10 -7.67 3.09
C LEU A 64 15.07 -8.07 1.98
N ALA A 65 14.84 -7.65 0.74
CA ALA A 65 15.79 -7.87 -0.36
C ALA A 65 17.17 -7.23 -0.11
N LYS A 66 17.29 -6.38 0.91
CA LYS A 66 18.52 -5.71 1.32
C LYS A 66 19.10 -6.21 2.65
N TRP A 67 18.58 -7.29 3.21
CA TRP A 67 19.11 -7.88 4.45
C TRP A 67 20.32 -8.79 4.20
#